data_AF-A0A0H4QHP6-F1
#
_entry.id   AF-A0A0H4QHP6-F1
#
_cell.length_a   1.000
_cell.length_b   1.000
_cell.length_c   1.000
_cell.angle_alpha   90.00
_cell.angle_beta   90.00
_cell.angle_gamma   90.00
#
_symmetry.space_group_name_H-M   'P 1'
#
loop_
_entity.id
_entity.type
_entity.pdbx_description
1 polymer ?
#
loop_
_entity_poly.entity_id
_entity_poly.type
_entity_poly.pdbx_seq_one_letter_code
_entity_poly.pdbx_strand_id
1 'polypeptide(L)'
;MNNSILVLTIVSIFLLLIFTGFLIVLVVGLVIDKSLLKSVGKVGMMICIPFLILSFVGTGTVKTLHETKIKHEREMKNKKEKKELEENNNMDSIFSATIDDFMKEALKVKEDAPEVASKEAREWKDAIHSNPSGFEISDTITNITLNNMEKLNDLSVSLKSMKESLDVMSDNDTGYYDYDAYEDVYKKSKKMYDFIFWPEVSLLEFAREFNKLKDDVDDSFDNLAD
;
A
#
# COMPACT_ATOMS: atom_id res chain seq x y z
N MET A 1 7.48 31.72 12.77
CA MET A 1 7.60 33.04 12.12
C MET A 1 9.09 33.35 12.02
N ASN A 2 9.65 33.47 10.81
CA ASN A 2 11.10 33.54 10.64
C ASN A 2 11.69 34.77 11.34
N ASN A 3 12.76 34.57 12.12
CA ASN A 3 13.47 35.62 12.85
C ASN A 3 13.81 36.83 11.96
N SER A 4 14.09 36.59 10.68
CA SER A 4 14.38 37.63 9.68
C SER A 4 13.21 38.57 9.40
N ILE A 5 11.97 38.09 9.39
CA ILE A 5 10.76 38.93 9.16
C ILE A 5 10.50 39.82 10.38
N LEU A 6 10.71 39.28 11.58
CA LEU A 6 10.56 40.01 12.82
C LEU A 6 11.61 41.12 12.96
N VAL A 7 12.88 40.83 12.62
CA VAL A 7 13.97 41.82 12.58
C VAL A 7 13.68 42.94 11.57
N LEU A 8 13.28 42.59 10.34
CA LEU A 8 12.92 43.59 9.32
C LEU A 8 11.77 44.50 9.78
N THR A 9 10.76 43.93 10.44
CA THR A 9 9.60 44.68 10.97
C THR A 9 10.03 45.67 12.06
N ILE A 10 10.90 45.25 12.99
CA ILE A 10 11.44 46.13 14.03
C ILE A 10 12.24 47.28 13.42
N VAL A 11 13.08 46.99 12.42
CA VAL A 11 13.88 48.02 11.71
C VAL A 11 12.97 49.02 10.99
N SER A 12 11.87 48.58 10.36
CA SER A 12 10.88 49.47 9.75
C SER A 12 10.25 50.43 10.76
N ILE A 13 9.89 49.94 11.95
CA ILE A 13 9.28 50.75 13.02
C ILE A 13 10.26 51.82 13.51
N PHE A 14 11.53 51.48 13.71
CA PHE A 14 12.56 52.44 14.10
C PHE A 14 12.79 53.52 13.04
N LEU A 15 12.86 53.15 11.76
CA LEU A 15 12.99 54.09 10.66
C LEU A 15 11.80 55.06 10.58
N LEU A 16 10.59 54.57 10.84
CA LEU A 16 9.39 55.40 10.86
C LEU A 16 9.42 56.43 11.99
N LEU A 17 9.86 56.04 13.19
CA LEU A 17 10.05 56.95 14.33
C LEU A 17 11.08 58.05 14.03
N ILE A 18 12.22 57.67 13.44
CA ILE A 18 13.28 58.62 13.04
C ILE A 18 12.74 59.60 12.00
N PHE A 19 12.01 59.10 11.00
CA PHE A 19 11.37 59.94 9.99
C PHE A 19 10.38 60.93 10.61
N THR A 20 9.54 60.49 11.54
CA THR A 20 8.61 61.36 12.26
C THR A 20 9.35 62.44 13.06
N GLY A 21 10.50 62.10 13.67
CA GLY A 21 11.35 63.07 14.35
C GLY A 21 11.84 64.18 13.42
N PHE A 22 12.35 63.83 12.23
CA PHE A 22 12.77 64.82 11.23
C PHE A 22 11.61 65.64 10.66
N LEU A 23 10.44 65.03 10.50
CA LEU A 23 9.21 65.74 10.11
C LEU A 23 8.81 66.80 11.13
N ILE A 24 8.86 66.48 12.43
CA ILE A 24 8.57 67.44 13.50
C ILE A 24 9.57 68.60 13.47
N VAL A 25 10.87 68.31 13.35
CA VAL A 25 11.93 69.34 13.25
C VAL A 25 11.71 70.26 12.04
N LEU A 26 11.28 69.71 10.91
CA LEU A 26 10.92 70.47 9.71
C LEU A 26 9.72 71.39 9.98
N VAL A 27 8.64 70.87 10.56
CA VAL A 27 7.41 71.63 10.86
C VAL A 27 7.71 72.76 11.85
N VAL A 28 8.46 72.49 12.91
CA VAL A 28 8.88 73.50 13.89
C VAL A 28 9.76 74.56 13.22
N GLY A 29 10.68 74.16 12.34
CA GLY A 29 11.49 75.09 11.56
C GLY A 29 10.66 75.98 10.63
N LEU A 30 9.55 75.46 10.08
CA LEU A 30 8.58 76.23 9.29
C LEU A 30 7.80 77.24 10.14
N VAL A 31 7.35 76.85 11.33
CA VAL A 31 6.57 77.72 12.24
C VAL A 31 7.42 78.85 12.83
N ILE A 32 8.67 78.57 13.21
CA ILE A 32 9.57 79.55 13.88
C ILE A 32 10.46 80.29 12.86
N ASP A 33 10.29 80.00 11.56
CA ASP A 33 11.03 80.60 10.45
C ASP A 33 12.57 80.49 10.53
N LYS A 34 13.08 79.48 11.27
CA LYS A 34 14.52 79.23 11.42
C LYS A 34 15.07 78.37 10.28
N SER A 35 15.93 78.96 9.45
CA SER A 35 16.55 78.31 8.28
C SER A 35 17.31 77.02 8.61
N LEU A 36 17.99 76.98 9.75
CA LEU A 36 18.81 75.83 10.17
C LEU A 36 17.94 74.59 10.47
N LEU A 37 16.81 74.77 11.16
CA LEU A 37 15.86 73.70 11.47
C LEU A 37 15.15 73.19 10.21
N LYS A 38 14.82 74.10 9.27
CA LYS A 38 14.25 73.74 7.96
C LYS A 38 15.21 72.85 7.15
N SER A 39 16.50 73.20 7.11
CA SER A 39 17.50 72.41 6.38
C SER A 39 17.74 71.04 6.99
N VAL A 40 17.88 70.96 8.32
CA VAL A 40 18.12 69.67 9.03
C VAL A 40 16.93 68.71 8.83
N GLY A 41 15.70 69.20 8.97
CA GLY A 41 14.50 68.40 8.71
C GLY A 41 14.42 67.89 7.27
N LYS A 42 14.69 68.76 6.28
CA LYS A 42 14.68 68.37 4.84
C LYS A 42 15.73 67.31 4.52
N VAL A 43 16.98 67.52 4.95
CA VAL A 43 18.09 66.60 4.67
C VAL A 43 17.86 65.25 5.36
N GLY A 44 17.41 65.27 6.63
CA GLY A 44 17.09 64.05 7.36
C GLY A 44 15.97 63.23 6.71
N MET A 45 14.88 63.88 6.26
CA MET A 45 13.82 63.20 5.52
C MET A 45 14.31 62.66 4.17
N MET A 46 15.13 63.42 3.43
CA MET A 46 15.65 63.01 2.12
C MET A 46 16.50 61.74 2.22
N ILE A 47 17.24 61.58 3.31
CA ILE A 47 18.00 60.36 3.61
C ILE A 47 17.07 59.22 4.06
N CYS A 48 16.07 59.50 4.89
CA CYS A 48 15.19 58.45 5.44
C CYS A 48 14.22 57.86 4.40
N ILE A 49 13.77 58.64 3.41
CA ILE A 49 12.79 58.20 2.41
C ILE A 49 13.23 56.95 1.63
N PRO A 50 14.45 56.90 1.04
CA PRO A 50 14.94 55.70 0.36
C PRO A 50 14.95 54.44 1.24
N PHE A 51 15.38 54.57 2.50
CA PHE A 51 15.43 53.45 3.44
C PHE A 51 14.03 52.98 3.84
N LEU A 52 13.07 53.89 4.01
CA LEU A 52 11.67 53.56 4.24
C LEU A 52 11.06 52.78 3.06
N ILE A 53 11.29 53.25 1.82
CA ILE A 53 10.79 52.58 0.61
C ILE A 53 11.38 51.15 0.51
N LEU A 54 12.69 50.99 0.68
CA LEU A 54 13.35 49.68 0.66
C LEU A 54 12.80 48.74 1.74
N SER A 55 12.52 49.27 2.94
CA SER A 55 11.99 48.49 4.06
C SER A 55 10.55 47.99 3.81
N PHE A 56 9.68 48.83 3.27
CA PHE A 56 8.30 48.45 2.92
C PHE A 56 8.24 47.47 1.74
N VAL A 57 9.06 47.67 0.71
CA VAL A 57 9.13 46.75 -0.45
C VAL A 57 9.72 45.39 -0.06
N GLY A 58 10.74 45.38 0.81
CA GLY A 58 11.39 44.15 1.28
C GLY A 58 10.47 43.28 2.15
N THR A 59 9.70 43.87 3.06
CA THR A 59 8.78 43.11 3.94
C THR A 59 7.59 42.54 3.18
N GLY A 60 7.00 43.31 2.25
CA GLY A 60 5.88 42.86 1.42
C GLY A 60 6.27 41.68 0.53
N THR A 61 7.37 41.81 -0.23
CA THR A 61 7.81 40.76 -1.17
C THR A 61 8.22 39.46 -0.49
N VAL A 62 8.94 39.52 0.64
CA VAL A 62 9.37 38.33 1.39
C VAL A 62 8.19 37.56 1.97
N LYS A 63 7.16 38.27 2.48
CA LYS A 63 5.95 37.63 3.00
C LYS A 63 5.18 36.91 1.89
N THR A 64 4.96 37.58 0.75
CA THR A 64 4.24 36.98 -0.38
C THR A 64 4.99 35.79 -0.97
N LEU A 65 6.31 35.87 -1.09
CA LEU A 65 7.14 34.74 -1.56
C LEU A 65 7.09 33.57 -0.58
N HIS A 66 7.14 33.81 0.73
CA HIS A 66 7.06 32.75 1.74
C HIS A 66 5.68 32.08 1.75
N GLU A 67 4.60 32.84 1.66
CA GLU A 67 3.23 32.31 1.59
C GLU A 67 3.01 31.52 0.30
N THR A 68 3.54 32.01 -0.83
CA THR A 68 3.50 31.31 -2.13
C THR A 68 4.27 30.00 -2.08
N LYS A 69 5.46 29.98 -1.45
CA LYS A 69 6.26 28.77 -1.27
C LYS A 69 5.54 27.73 -0.40
N ILE A 70 4.98 28.14 0.75
CA ILE A 70 4.19 27.24 1.60
C ILE A 70 2.98 26.69 0.84
N LYS A 71 2.26 27.54 0.11
CA LYS A 71 1.08 27.13 -0.65
C LYS A 71 1.46 26.12 -1.74
N HIS A 72 2.55 26.36 -2.46
CA HIS A 72 3.06 25.46 -3.49
C HIS A 72 3.51 24.11 -2.90
N GLU A 73 4.22 24.10 -1.77
CA GLU A 73 4.62 22.88 -1.07
C GLU A 73 3.40 22.05 -0.63
N ARG A 74 2.35 22.71 -0.11
CA ARG A 74 1.09 22.06 0.25
C ARG A 74 0.35 21.50 -0.96
N GLU A 75 0.26 22.26 -2.06
CA GLU A 75 -0.35 21.80 -3.30
C GLU A 75 0.38 20.58 -3.88
N MET A 76 1.72 20.60 -3.84
CA MET A 76 2.54 19.47 -4.27
C MET A 76 2.37 18.24 -3.37
N LYS A 77 2.31 18.42 -2.04
CA LYS A 77 2.04 17.32 -1.11
C LYS A 77 0.65 16.71 -1.35
N ASN A 78 -0.38 17.54 -1.42
CA ASN A 78 -1.74 17.09 -1.68
C ASN A 78 -1.87 16.38 -3.04
N LYS A 79 -1.13 16.83 -4.07
CA LYS A 79 -1.12 16.17 -5.37
C LYS A 79 -0.42 14.81 -5.33
N LYS A 80 0.64 14.66 -4.53
CA LYS A 80 1.30 13.37 -4.30
C LYS A 80 0.37 12.40 -3.55
N GLU A 81 -0.21 12.85 -2.44
CA GLU A 81 -1.14 12.03 -1.63
C GLU A 81 -2.35 11.57 -2.47
N LYS A 82 -2.90 12.44 -3.32
CA LYS A 82 -3.98 12.04 -4.24
C LYS A 82 -3.57 11.00 -5.26
N LYS A 83 -2.35 11.08 -5.79
CA LYS A 83 -1.82 10.09 -6.74
C LYS A 83 -1.58 8.75 -6.05
N GLU A 84 -0.97 8.75 -4.87
CA GLU A 84 -0.76 7.55 -4.07
C GLU A 84 -2.11 6.88 -3.73
N LEU A 85 -3.12 7.66 -3.39
CA LEU A 85 -4.47 7.15 -3.16
C LEU A 85 -5.11 6.57 -4.44
N GLU A 86 -4.97 7.25 -5.59
CA GLU A 86 -5.46 6.74 -6.88
C GLU A 86 -4.75 5.45 -7.30
N GLU A 87 -3.43 5.36 -7.08
CA GLU A 87 -2.62 4.18 -7.34
C GLU A 87 -3.05 3.01 -6.44
N ASN A 88 -3.19 3.23 -5.13
CA ASN A 88 -3.67 2.21 -4.20
C ASN A 88 -5.09 1.73 -4.55
N ASN A 89 -6.02 2.65 -4.85
CA ASN A 89 -7.38 2.27 -5.26
C ASN A 89 -7.38 1.42 -6.54
N ASN A 90 -6.46 1.69 -7.47
CA ASN A 90 -6.33 0.89 -8.68
C ASN A 90 -5.76 -0.50 -8.38
N MET A 91 -4.75 -0.59 -7.51
CA MET A 91 -4.19 -1.87 -7.04
C MET A 91 -5.26 -2.69 -6.31
N ASP A 92 -6.02 -2.08 -5.40
CA ASP A 92 -7.13 -2.71 -4.68
C ASP A 92 -8.21 -3.24 -5.64
N SER A 93 -8.52 -2.48 -6.70
CA SER A 93 -9.48 -2.93 -7.71
C SER A 93 -8.96 -4.15 -8.50
N ILE A 94 -7.66 -4.22 -8.78
CA ILE A 94 -7.05 -5.38 -9.46
C ILE A 94 -7.04 -6.59 -8.52
N PHE A 95 -6.63 -6.39 -7.26
CA PHE A 95 -6.69 -7.42 -6.23
C PHE A 95 -8.12 -7.99 -6.14
N SER A 96 -9.11 -7.12 -5.94
CA SER A 96 -10.51 -7.51 -5.82
C SER A 96 -11.05 -8.27 -7.02
N ALA A 97 -10.69 -7.86 -8.24
CA ALA A 97 -11.13 -8.56 -9.45
C ALA A 97 -10.49 -9.95 -9.58
N THR A 98 -9.31 -10.15 -8.99
CA THR A 98 -8.58 -11.42 -9.03
C THR A 98 -9.09 -12.43 -8.00
N ILE A 99 -9.80 -11.95 -6.95
CA ILE A 99 -10.40 -12.81 -5.92
C ILE A 99 -11.34 -13.85 -6.54
N ASP A 100 -12.21 -13.45 -7.47
CA ASP A 100 -13.19 -14.36 -8.06
C ASP A 100 -12.53 -15.52 -8.83
N ASP A 101 -11.46 -15.22 -9.57
CA ASP A 101 -10.69 -16.22 -10.31
C ASP A 101 -9.98 -17.19 -9.36
N PHE A 102 -9.37 -16.67 -8.29
CA PHE A 102 -8.77 -17.50 -7.24
C PHE A 102 -9.81 -18.40 -6.59
N MET A 103 -10.92 -17.83 -6.13
CA MET A 103 -11.96 -18.54 -5.37
C MET A 103 -12.62 -19.63 -6.21
N LYS A 104 -12.86 -19.36 -7.50
CA LYS A 104 -13.40 -20.36 -8.41
C LYS A 104 -12.50 -21.59 -8.53
N GLU A 105 -11.20 -21.41 -8.71
CA GLU A 105 -10.27 -22.53 -8.83
C GLU A 105 -10.02 -23.22 -7.49
N ALA A 106 -9.99 -22.45 -6.40
CA ALA A 106 -9.87 -23.00 -5.05
C ALA A 106 -11.08 -23.89 -4.69
N LEU A 107 -12.30 -23.45 -5.01
CA LEU A 107 -13.51 -24.23 -4.78
C LEU A 107 -13.51 -25.55 -5.56
N LYS A 108 -13.06 -25.53 -6.82
CA LYS A 108 -12.87 -26.78 -7.58
C LYS A 108 -11.91 -27.73 -6.88
N VAL A 109 -10.77 -27.25 -6.40
CA VAL A 109 -9.82 -28.11 -5.67
C VAL A 109 -10.45 -28.70 -4.42
N LYS A 110 -11.21 -27.89 -3.67
CA LYS A 110 -11.94 -28.32 -2.46
C LYS A 110 -13.00 -29.39 -2.77
N GLU A 111 -13.69 -29.29 -3.91
CA GLU A 111 -14.73 -30.24 -4.30
C GLU A 111 -14.17 -31.51 -4.96
N ASP A 112 -13.20 -31.39 -5.86
CA ASP A 112 -12.71 -32.49 -6.69
C ASP A 112 -11.68 -33.38 -5.95
N ALA A 113 -10.86 -32.80 -5.05
CA ALA A 113 -9.84 -33.57 -4.34
C ALA A 113 -10.42 -34.70 -3.46
N PRO A 114 -11.52 -34.49 -2.69
CA PRO A 114 -12.24 -35.57 -2.01
C PRO A 114 -12.75 -36.67 -2.94
N GLU A 115 -13.18 -36.34 -4.15
CA GLU A 115 -13.62 -37.34 -5.13
C GLU A 115 -12.47 -38.21 -5.60
N VAL A 116 -11.31 -37.59 -5.89
CA VAL A 116 -10.10 -38.30 -6.31
C VAL A 116 -9.61 -39.21 -5.18
N ALA A 117 -9.48 -38.69 -3.96
CA ALA A 117 -9.04 -39.48 -2.80
C ALA A 117 -10.01 -40.65 -2.51
N SER A 118 -11.32 -40.44 -2.66
CA SER A 118 -12.32 -41.50 -2.48
C SER A 118 -12.27 -42.57 -3.58
N LYS A 119 -11.90 -42.19 -4.81
CA LYS A 119 -11.67 -43.14 -5.90
C LYS A 119 -10.39 -43.93 -5.67
N GLU A 120 -9.31 -43.27 -5.30
CA GLU A 120 -8.04 -43.90 -4.93
C GLU A 120 -8.20 -44.93 -3.80
N ALA A 121 -8.87 -44.55 -2.70
CA ALA A 121 -9.13 -45.47 -1.59
C ALA A 121 -9.94 -46.72 -2.01
N ARG A 122 -10.87 -46.59 -2.96
CA ARG A 122 -11.62 -47.73 -3.52
C ARG A 122 -10.73 -48.63 -4.37
N GLU A 123 -9.91 -48.05 -5.24
CA GLU A 123 -9.01 -48.84 -6.09
C GLU A 123 -7.95 -49.58 -5.26
N TRP A 124 -7.45 -48.96 -4.18
CA TRP A 124 -6.57 -49.63 -3.22
C TRP A 124 -7.23 -50.85 -2.57
N LYS A 125 -8.48 -50.70 -2.14
CA LYS A 125 -9.27 -51.80 -1.54
C LYS A 125 -9.48 -52.94 -2.54
N ASP A 126 -9.78 -52.61 -3.79
CA ASP A 126 -10.00 -53.61 -4.84
C ASP A 126 -8.70 -54.34 -5.21
N ALA A 127 -7.58 -53.63 -5.29
CA ALA A 127 -6.26 -54.22 -5.55
C ALA A 127 -5.85 -55.23 -4.46
N ILE A 128 -6.06 -54.89 -3.18
CA ILE A 128 -5.77 -55.78 -2.04
C ILE A 128 -6.62 -57.07 -2.11
N HIS A 129 -7.89 -56.96 -2.48
CA HIS A 129 -8.78 -58.14 -2.59
C HIS A 129 -8.46 -59.03 -3.81
N SER A 130 -7.93 -58.44 -4.89
CA SER A 130 -7.78 -59.12 -6.18
C SER A 130 -6.50 -59.97 -6.29
N ASN A 131 -5.43 -59.64 -5.54
CA ASN A 131 -4.17 -60.37 -5.63
C ASN A 131 -3.38 -60.41 -4.29
N PRO A 132 -3.87 -61.13 -3.27
CA PRO A 132 -3.29 -61.11 -1.92
C PRO A 132 -1.89 -61.72 -1.81
N SER A 133 -1.45 -62.54 -2.78
CA SER A 133 -0.17 -63.27 -2.76
C SER A 133 0.95 -62.65 -3.61
N GLY A 134 0.68 -61.58 -4.35
CA GLY A 134 1.64 -60.89 -5.24
C GLY A 134 1.48 -59.37 -5.23
N PHE A 135 1.06 -58.82 -4.08
CA PHE A 135 0.74 -57.40 -3.91
C PHE A 135 2.00 -56.55 -3.85
N GLU A 136 2.35 -55.91 -4.96
CA GLU A 136 3.41 -54.89 -5.02
C GLU A 136 2.80 -53.51 -4.78
N ILE A 137 3.15 -52.90 -3.65
CA ILE A 137 2.61 -51.59 -3.21
C ILE A 137 2.92 -50.50 -4.24
N SER A 138 4.16 -50.49 -4.75
CA SER A 138 4.65 -49.51 -5.74
C SER A 138 3.84 -49.54 -7.03
N ASP A 139 3.61 -50.71 -7.60
CA ASP A 139 2.89 -50.87 -8.88
C ASP A 139 1.40 -50.58 -8.69
N THR A 140 0.85 -50.92 -7.53
CA THR A 140 -0.54 -50.62 -7.17
C THR A 140 -0.76 -49.12 -7.05
N ILE A 141 0.10 -48.41 -6.31
CA ILE A 141 0.05 -46.94 -6.21
C ILE A 141 0.16 -46.31 -7.60
N THR A 142 1.16 -46.70 -8.37
CA THR A 142 1.41 -46.15 -9.71
C THR A 142 0.20 -46.34 -10.64
N ASN A 143 -0.41 -47.53 -10.66
CA ASN A 143 -1.59 -47.79 -11.48
C ASN A 143 -2.81 -46.99 -11.03
N ILE A 144 -3.02 -46.84 -9.73
CA ILE A 144 -4.13 -46.07 -9.17
C ILE A 144 -3.96 -44.57 -9.46
N THR A 145 -2.75 -44.04 -9.31
CA THR A 145 -2.43 -42.67 -9.70
C THR A 145 -2.64 -42.46 -11.20
N LEU A 146 -2.22 -43.41 -12.05
CA LEU A 146 -2.44 -43.36 -13.50
C LEU A 146 -3.94 -43.38 -13.86
N ASN A 147 -4.75 -44.19 -13.18
CA ASN A 147 -6.21 -44.23 -13.38
C ASN A 147 -6.92 -42.95 -12.95
N ASN A 148 -6.27 -42.13 -12.14
CA ASN A 148 -6.77 -40.84 -11.65
C ASN A 148 -6.06 -39.64 -12.28
N MET A 149 -5.15 -39.87 -13.23
CA MET A 149 -4.25 -38.86 -13.76
C MET A 149 -4.96 -37.69 -14.45
N GLU A 150 -6.10 -37.93 -15.10
CA GLU A 150 -6.90 -36.86 -15.71
C GLU A 150 -7.37 -35.85 -14.65
N LYS A 151 -8.04 -36.32 -13.59
CA LYS A 151 -8.50 -35.46 -12.49
C LYS A 151 -7.34 -34.85 -11.71
N LEU A 152 -6.25 -35.58 -11.51
CA LEU A 152 -5.04 -35.03 -10.89
C LEU A 152 -4.43 -33.92 -11.73
N ASN A 153 -4.44 -34.05 -13.05
CA ASN A 153 -4.00 -32.98 -13.95
C ASN A 153 -4.93 -31.76 -13.87
N ASP A 154 -6.24 -31.96 -13.81
CA ASP A 154 -7.20 -30.86 -13.62
C ASP A 154 -6.96 -30.11 -12.30
N LEU A 155 -6.76 -30.84 -11.19
CA LEU A 155 -6.37 -30.26 -9.90
C LEU A 155 -5.05 -29.49 -9.99
N SER A 156 -4.05 -30.03 -10.69
CA SER A 156 -2.77 -29.35 -10.92
C SER A 156 -2.93 -28.07 -11.74
N VAL A 157 -3.85 -28.04 -12.71
CA VAL A 157 -4.16 -26.85 -13.50
C VAL A 157 -4.82 -25.80 -12.62
N SER A 158 -5.81 -26.19 -11.80
CA SER A 158 -6.45 -25.26 -10.86
C SER A 158 -5.46 -24.71 -9.83
N LEU A 159 -4.56 -25.52 -9.27
CA LEU A 159 -3.50 -25.04 -8.37
C LEU A 159 -2.54 -24.08 -9.07
N LYS A 160 -2.22 -24.31 -10.33
CA LYS A 160 -1.40 -23.37 -11.11
C LYS A 160 -2.12 -22.04 -11.29
N SER A 161 -3.40 -22.06 -11.64
CA SER A 161 -4.21 -20.84 -11.78
C SER A 161 -4.36 -20.10 -10.45
N MET A 162 -4.57 -20.81 -9.33
CA MET A 162 -4.55 -20.20 -7.99
C MET A 162 -3.22 -19.49 -7.71
N LYS A 163 -2.08 -20.09 -8.09
CA LYS A 163 -0.77 -19.47 -7.91
C LYS A 163 -0.59 -18.23 -8.78
N GLU A 164 -1.04 -18.28 -10.04
CA GLU A 164 -1.03 -17.12 -10.95
C GLU A 164 -1.87 -15.96 -10.38
N SER A 165 -3.06 -16.26 -9.83
CA SER A 165 -3.88 -15.27 -9.12
C SER A 165 -3.18 -14.69 -7.90
N LEU A 166 -2.50 -15.52 -7.09
CA LEU A 166 -1.72 -15.04 -5.93
C LEU A 166 -0.56 -14.14 -6.32
N ASP A 167 0.09 -14.40 -7.45
CA ASP A 167 1.17 -13.54 -7.94
C ASP A 167 0.62 -12.15 -8.31
N VAL A 168 -0.53 -12.10 -8.98
CA VAL A 168 -1.23 -10.83 -9.27
C VAL A 168 -1.69 -10.13 -7.99
N MET A 169 -2.25 -10.85 -7.02
CA MET A 169 -2.66 -10.29 -5.74
C MET A 169 -1.48 -9.71 -4.97
N SER A 170 -0.35 -10.43 -4.90
CA SER A 170 0.87 -9.97 -4.22
C SER A 170 1.45 -8.72 -4.86
N ASP A 171 1.46 -8.63 -6.19
CA ASP A 171 1.94 -7.46 -6.93
C ASP A 171 1.05 -6.22 -6.71
N ASN A 172 -0.19 -6.42 -6.26
CA ASN A 172 -1.19 -5.39 -6.04
C ASN A 172 -1.64 -5.29 -4.57
N ASP A 173 -0.85 -5.80 -3.63
CA ASP A 173 -1.16 -5.76 -2.21
C ASP A 173 -0.87 -4.38 -1.61
N THR A 174 -1.94 -3.70 -1.16
CA THR A 174 -1.87 -2.42 -0.45
C THR A 174 -2.03 -2.59 1.08
N GLY A 175 -2.31 -3.81 1.55
CA GLY A 175 -2.71 -4.13 2.91
C GLY A 175 -4.20 -3.95 3.21
N TYR A 176 -5.05 -3.64 2.21
CA TYR A 176 -6.50 -3.55 2.41
C TYR A 176 -7.18 -4.93 2.52
N TYR A 177 -6.71 -5.91 1.74
CA TYR A 177 -7.19 -7.30 1.76
C TYR A 177 -6.20 -8.19 2.51
N ASP A 178 -6.69 -9.30 3.07
CA ASP A 178 -5.85 -10.29 3.75
C ASP A 178 -5.21 -11.26 2.74
N TYR A 179 -4.12 -10.82 2.10
CA TYR A 179 -3.34 -11.66 1.18
C TYR A 179 -2.90 -13.00 1.81
N ASP A 180 -2.50 -12.97 3.09
CA ASP A 180 -1.97 -14.12 3.79
C ASP A 180 -3.03 -15.23 3.93
N ALA A 181 -4.31 -14.86 4.09
CA ALA A 181 -5.40 -15.82 4.11
C ALA A 181 -5.57 -16.56 2.77
N TYR A 182 -5.49 -15.85 1.63
CA TYR A 182 -5.51 -16.50 0.30
C TYR A 182 -4.28 -17.38 0.08
N GLU A 183 -3.12 -16.94 0.55
CA GLU A 183 -1.88 -17.73 0.47
C GLU A 183 -1.97 -19.03 1.29
N ASP A 184 -2.59 -18.99 2.48
CA ASP A 184 -2.82 -20.17 3.33
C ASP A 184 -3.71 -21.21 2.64
N VAL A 185 -4.83 -20.78 2.03
CA VAL A 185 -5.72 -21.66 1.25
C VAL A 185 -4.95 -22.37 0.13
N TYR A 186 -4.13 -21.64 -0.61
CA TYR A 186 -3.29 -22.24 -1.66
C TYR A 186 -2.29 -23.25 -1.09
N LYS A 187 -1.57 -22.90 -0.03
CA LYS A 187 -0.55 -23.77 0.57
C LYS A 187 -1.16 -25.09 1.06
N LYS A 188 -2.31 -25.02 1.74
CA LYS A 188 -3.02 -26.20 2.23
C LYS A 188 -3.62 -27.03 1.11
N SER A 189 -4.22 -26.39 0.11
CA SER A 189 -4.74 -27.05 -1.09
C SER A 189 -3.64 -27.79 -1.86
N LYS A 190 -2.48 -27.15 -2.03
CA LYS A 190 -1.29 -27.76 -2.66
C LYS A 190 -0.80 -28.96 -1.85
N LYS A 191 -0.72 -28.85 -0.53
CA LYS A 191 -0.31 -29.94 0.34
C LYS A 191 -1.27 -31.14 0.27
N MET A 192 -2.58 -30.87 0.20
CA MET A 192 -3.60 -31.90 -0.03
C MET A 192 -3.40 -32.59 -1.38
N TYR A 193 -3.21 -31.82 -2.46
CA TYR A 193 -2.92 -32.38 -3.79
C TYR A 193 -1.64 -33.21 -3.81
N ASP A 194 -0.53 -32.70 -3.27
CA ASP A 194 0.76 -33.40 -3.24
C ASP A 194 0.63 -34.75 -2.52
N PHE A 195 -0.18 -34.81 -1.46
CA PHE A 195 -0.47 -36.04 -0.72
C PHE A 195 -1.27 -37.08 -1.53
N ILE A 196 -2.28 -36.65 -2.29
CA ILE A 196 -3.04 -37.54 -3.19
C ILE A 196 -2.14 -38.02 -4.34
N PHE A 197 -1.30 -37.13 -4.88
CA PHE A 197 -0.44 -37.46 -6.01
C PHE A 197 0.68 -38.45 -5.64
N TRP A 198 1.23 -38.34 -4.42
CA TRP A 198 2.25 -39.25 -3.89
C TRP A 198 1.98 -39.65 -2.43
N PRO A 199 1.07 -40.61 -2.19
CA PRO A 199 0.80 -41.09 -0.85
C PRO A 199 1.90 -42.03 -0.37
N GLU A 200 2.79 -41.55 0.50
CA GLU A 200 3.83 -42.35 1.15
C GLU A 200 3.35 -42.98 2.48
N VAL A 201 2.12 -43.50 2.51
CA VAL A 201 1.50 -44.02 3.73
C VAL A 201 0.73 -45.31 3.49
N SER A 202 0.37 -46.02 4.57
CA SER A 202 -0.53 -47.19 4.47
C SER A 202 -1.97 -46.77 4.12
N LEU A 203 -2.79 -47.69 3.60
CA LEU A 203 -4.20 -47.41 3.26
C LEU A 203 -5.02 -46.87 4.45
N LEU A 204 -4.76 -47.38 5.66
CA LEU A 204 -5.46 -46.91 6.87
C LEU A 204 -5.04 -45.49 7.24
N GLU A 205 -3.77 -45.16 7.07
CA GLU A 205 -3.23 -43.82 7.32
C GLU A 205 -3.64 -42.83 6.23
N PHE A 206 -3.80 -43.29 4.98
CA PHE A 206 -4.24 -42.47 3.86
C PHE A 206 -5.55 -41.74 4.16
N ALA A 207 -6.59 -42.47 4.56
CA ALA A 207 -7.88 -41.88 4.87
C ALA A 207 -7.81 -40.89 6.05
N ARG A 208 -6.99 -41.18 7.07
CA ARG A 208 -6.83 -40.31 8.24
C ARG A 208 -6.10 -39.02 7.89
N GLU A 209 -4.97 -39.11 7.21
CA GLU A 209 -4.18 -37.94 6.82
C GLU A 209 -4.91 -37.10 5.76
N PHE A 210 -5.60 -37.74 4.81
CA PHE A 210 -6.42 -37.03 3.84
C PHE A 210 -7.53 -36.21 4.53
N ASN A 211 -8.27 -36.81 5.46
CA ASN A 211 -9.32 -36.08 6.19
C ASN A 211 -8.76 -34.89 6.97
N LYS A 212 -7.59 -35.05 7.60
CA LYS A 212 -6.91 -33.94 8.28
C LYS A 212 -6.54 -32.81 7.31
N LEU A 213 -5.98 -33.14 6.14
CA LEU A 213 -5.62 -32.14 5.13
C LEU A 213 -6.86 -31.45 4.54
N LYS A 214 -7.95 -32.20 4.36
CA LYS A 214 -9.24 -31.66 3.96
C LYS A 214 -9.79 -30.68 5.00
N ASP A 215 -9.74 -31.04 6.28
CA ASP A 215 -10.18 -30.18 7.38
C ASP A 215 -9.29 -28.91 7.46
N ASP A 216 -7.97 -29.04 7.30
CA ASP A 216 -7.05 -27.89 7.23
C ASP A 216 -7.45 -26.92 6.10
N VAL A 217 -7.80 -27.46 4.92
CA VAL A 217 -8.30 -26.67 3.76
C VAL A 217 -9.64 -26.01 4.09
N ASP A 218 -10.60 -26.75 4.64
CA ASP A 218 -11.90 -26.21 5.03
C ASP A 218 -11.75 -25.05 6.03
N ASP A 219 -10.92 -25.22 7.07
CA ASP A 219 -10.62 -24.18 8.04
C ASP A 219 -10.00 -22.93 7.38
N SER A 220 -9.12 -23.10 6.38
CA SER A 220 -8.56 -21.95 5.66
C SER A 220 -9.59 -21.22 4.80
N PHE A 221 -10.56 -21.93 4.24
CA PHE A 221 -11.67 -21.30 3.50
C PHE A 221 -12.61 -20.53 4.42
N ASP A 222 -12.90 -21.07 5.60
CA ASP A 222 -13.76 -20.40 6.57
C ASP A 222 -13.11 -19.09 7.05
N ASN A 223 -11.77 -19.06 7.18
CA ASN A 223 -11.01 -17.85 7.50
C ASN A 223 -11.00 -16.79 6.38
N LEU A 224 -11.43 -17.09 5.14
CA LEU A 224 -11.61 -16.08 4.08
C LEU A 224 -12.93 -15.31 4.20
N ALA A 225 -13.90 -15.83 4.97
CA ALA A 225 -15.25 -15.30 5.05
C ALA A 225 -15.50 -14.35 6.23
N ASP A 226 -14.51 -14.17 7.12
CA ASP A 226 -14.51 -13.26 8.28
C ASP A 226 -13.64 -12.01 8.04
#